data_AF-A0A9W7CSU2-F1
#
_entry.id   AF-A0A9W7CSU2-F1
#
_cell.length_a   1.000
_cell.length_b   1.000
_cell.length_c   1.000
_cell.angle_alpha   90.00
_cell.angle_beta   90.00
_cell.angle_gamma   90.00
#
_symmetry.space_group_name_H-M   'P 1'
#
loop_
_entity.id
_entity.type
_entity.pdbx_description
1 polymer ?
#
loop_
_entity_poly.entity_id
_entity_poly.type
_entity_poly.pdbx_seq_one_letter_code
_entity_poly.pdbx_strand_id
1 'polypeptide(L)'
;MESHLYEGVEPSDFYNKLENVLSTQTSAVKINIALGYELISKTDPDDIRYFYPNLANTYVFNKPVAINSKADIRKSVISEIWSMELADKLNYPSSGYKLKAITAFKIFIYHREHSLGDSEAVIPKIIRKNKHVINLSKTNNKCVFHFKNHKKNQCELVNIESFPAEQAIYKPAQNAIRSLLTKYSIKNTDQYIDHFIVYDFEAILKPTATQHGENTVFTNEHIPVSVSVADSLTEEVRCFVIDDPKMLLTDMFKYIVDVSVKIQQYNVKKYKSLVQKIISAHGLTGMEIPGVDLGRTYKMSDVVSWIEEGKYASFFDFHRSLGFGKQRSDYGPGTVFGFNSGRYDIYLIKKDLFAVIGTDNIKSVIKTPSYMCIATSDMKMLDITNFVPAGTSYDKYLTTYLGGCKCDDKIRCVCGLGKGLFPYEYITAFNVLNQTTIPPKSTFNSKLRGTSITKDDYERVKFLWEYYEMKSIKDLLIWYNNLDVVPFIKAIKAQRELFKRFDLDMFADGVSLPGLSEKVMYQTCFNNLQYPDKKPANASIYP
;
A
#
# COMPACT_ATOMS: atom_id res chain seq x y z
N MET A 1 -15.34 -23.31 28.04
CA MET A 1 -14.14 -23.07 27.20
C MET A 1 -13.28 -24.30 27.35
N GLU A 2 -13.06 -25.02 26.27
CA GLU A 2 -12.15 -26.16 26.23
C GLU A 2 -10.89 -25.76 25.46
N SER A 3 -9.78 -26.42 25.72
CA SER A 3 -8.56 -26.22 24.94
C SER A 3 -7.88 -27.53 24.60
N HIS A 4 -7.43 -27.66 23.36
CA HIS A 4 -6.77 -28.86 22.85
C HIS A 4 -5.43 -28.47 22.28
N LEU A 5 -4.38 -29.12 22.76
CA LEU A 5 -3.00 -28.94 22.32
C LEU A 5 -2.61 -30.09 21.40
N TYR A 6 -2.00 -29.75 20.27
CA TYR A 6 -1.45 -30.68 19.29
C TYR A 6 0.00 -30.29 19.07
N GLU A 7 0.93 -31.20 19.38
CA GLU A 7 2.38 -31.00 19.27
C GLU A 7 2.99 -32.07 18.36
N GLY A 8 4.17 -31.79 17.80
CA GLY A 8 4.87 -32.72 16.90
C GLY A 8 4.10 -33.00 15.62
N VAL A 9 3.29 -32.03 15.16
CA VAL A 9 2.54 -32.14 13.91
C VAL A 9 3.51 -31.92 12.76
N GLU A 10 3.57 -32.90 11.84
CA GLU A 10 4.37 -32.79 10.63
C GLU A 10 3.94 -31.53 9.84
N PRO A 11 4.89 -30.68 9.37
CA PRO A 11 4.56 -29.42 8.71
C PRO A 11 3.64 -29.59 7.49
N SER A 12 3.79 -30.71 6.78
CA SER A 12 2.97 -31.05 5.61
C SER A 12 1.53 -31.45 5.95
N ASP A 13 1.27 -31.85 7.20
CA ASP A 13 -0.05 -32.27 7.69
C ASP A 13 -0.72 -31.23 8.61
N PHE A 14 0.01 -30.18 9.01
CA PHE A 14 -0.46 -29.15 9.95
C PHE A 14 -1.88 -28.64 9.62
N TYR A 15 -2.09 -28.18 8.39
CA TYR A 15 -3.36 -27.58 7.97
C TYR A 15 -4.50 -28.60 7.92
N ASN A 16 -4.22 -29.83 7.45
CA ASN A 16 -5.21 -30.91 7.42
C ASN A 16 -5.60 -31.31 8.84
N LYS A 17 -4.63 -31.40 9.76
CA LYS A 17 -4.90 -31.72 11.16
C LYS A 17 -5.76 -30.64 11.82
N LEU A 18 -5.40 -29.37 11.65
CA LEU A 18 -6.16 -28.25 12.18
C LEU A 18 -7.60 -28.21 11.65
N GLU A 19 -7.75 -28.39 10.34
CA GLU A 19 -9.05 -28.46 9.67
C GLU A 19 -9.92 -29.60 10.23
N ASN A 20 -9.35 -30.79 10.34
CA ASN A 20 -10.06 -31.96 10.85
C ASN A 20 -10.53 -31.72 12.29
N VAL A 21 -9.68 -31.15 13.15
CA VAL A 21 -10.04 -30.83 14.54
C VAL A 21 -11.16 -29.80 14.62
N LEU A 22 -11.16 -28.79 13.76
CA LEU A 22 -12.23 -27.78 13.74
C LEU A 22 -13.52 -28.33 13.10
N SER A 23 -13.40 -29.28 12.17
CA SER A 23 -14.54 -29.89 11.47
C SER A 23 -15.31 -30.90 12.31
N THR A 24 -14.76 -31.37 13.43
CA THR A 24 -15.48 -32.25 14.38
C THR A 24 -16.51 -31.49 15.23
N GLN A 25 -16.46 -30.15 15.23
CA GLN A 25 -17.41 -29.33 15.97
C GLN A 25 -18.79 -29.40 15.32
N THR A 26 -19.78 -29.90 16.07
CA THR A 26 -21.15 -30.13 15.58
C THR A 26 -22.05 -28.89 15.71
N SER A 27 -21.66 -27.92 16.53
CA SER A 27 -22.38 -26.67 16.78
C SER A 27 -21.56 -25.45 16.38
N ALA A 28 -22.22 -24.30 16.22
CA ALA A 28 -21.51 -23.03 16.03
C ALA A 28 -20.63 -22.73 17.26
N VAL A 29 -19.37 -22.38 17.03
CA VAL A 29 -18.41 -22.11 18.10
C VAL A 29 -17.75 -20.76 17.89
N LYS A 30 -17.11 -20.23 18.94
CA LYS A 30 -16.03 -19.27 18.78
C LYS A 30 -14.72 -20.00 19.05
N ILE A 31 -13.68 -19.68 18.31
CA ILE A 31 -12.36 -20.25 18.52
C ILE A 31 -11.31 -19.17 18.70
N ASN A 32 -10.29 -19.47 19.48
CA ASN A 32 -9.00 -18.82 19.37
C ASN A 32 -7.91 -19.89 19.16
N ILE A 33 -6.81 -19.53 18.53
CA ILE A 33 -5.73 -20.48 18.22
C ILE A 33 -4.42 -19.83 18.65
N ALA A 34 -3.59 -20.61 19.32
CA ALA A 34 -2.18 -20.30 19.48
C ALA A 34 -1.36 -21.26 18.63
N LEU A 35 -0.32 -20.76 17.96
CA LEU A 35 0.57 -21.56 17.11
C LEU A 35 1.85 -21.90 17.86
N GLY A 36 2.37 -23.10 17.62
CA GLY A 36 3.71 -23.47 18.02
C GLY A 36 4.53 -23.81 16.80
N TYR A 37 5.76 -23.36 16.79
CA TYR A 37 6.60 -23.41 15.61
C TYR A 37 8.06 -23.57 15.97
N GLU A 38 8.77 -24.26 15.09
CA GLU A 38 10.22 -24.31 15.12
C GLU A 38 10.79 -23.09 14.42
N LEU A 39 11.80 -22.52 15.04
CA LEU A 39 12.63 -21.47 14.51
C LEU A 39 14.02 -22.02 14.25
N ILE A 40 14.67 -21.53 13.22
CA ILE A 40 16.07 -21.84 12.92
C ILE A 40 16.88 -20.55 12.96
N SER A 41 18.07 -20.59 13.55
CA SER A 41 18.97 -19.45 13.58
C SER A 41 19.37 -19.04 12.16
N LYS A 42 19.54 -17.74 11.95
CA LYS A 42 19.99 -17.19 10.67
C LYS A 42 21.49 -17.41 10.44
N THR A 43 22.26 -17.68 11.50
CA THR A 43 23.72 -17.80 11.47
C THR A 43 24.22 -19.21 11.74
N ASP A 44 23.45 -20.01 12.48
CA ASP A 44 23.80 -21.38 12.83
C ASP A 44 22.66 -22.32 12.39
N PRO A 45 22.85 -23.16 11.36
CA PRO A 45 21.81 -24.06 10.88
C PRO A 45 21.43 -25.16 11.88
N ASP A 46 22.27 -25.42 12.90
CA ASP A 46 22.02 -26.45 13.92
C ASP A 46 21.27 -25.90 15.15
N ASP A 47 21.20 -24.57 15.32
CA ASP A 47 20.42 -23.92 16.38
C ASP A 47 18.94 -23.81 15.99
N ILE A 48 18.18 -24.82 16.40
CA ILE A 48 16.72 -24.89 16.24
C ILE A 48 16.05 -24.65 17.60
N ARG A 49 15.11 -23.70 17.66
CA ARG A 49 14.34 -23.38 18.86
C ARG A 49 12.87 -23.60 18.65
N TYR A 50 12.23 -24.27 19.60
CA TYR A 50 10.79 -24.46 19.58
C TYR A 50 10.07 -23.35 20.37
N PHE A 51 9.06 -22.73 19.75
CA PHE A 51 8.15 -21.78 20.39
C PHE A 51 6.84 -22.47 20.70
N TYR A 52 6.49 -22.50 21.99
CA TYR A 52 5.31 -23.19 22.47
C TYR A 52 4.00 -22.43 22.17
N PRO A 53 2.89 -23.11 21.82
CA PRO A 53 1.59 -22.47 21.59
C PRO A 53 1.03 -21.78 22.85
N ASN A 54 1.02 -20.44 22.87
CA ASN A 54 0.45 -19.65 23.96
C ASN A 54 -0.29 -18.41 23.44
N LEU A 55 -1.56 -18.23 23.84
CA LEU A 55 -2.38 -17.09 23.39
C LEU A 55 -1.81 -15.72 23.78
N ALA A 56 -0.93 -15.64 24.77
CA ALA A 56 -0.31 -14.38 25.15
C ALA A 56 0.62 -13.83 24.06
N ASN A 57 1.26 -14.71 23.28
CA ASN A 57 2.30 -14.31 22.35
C ASN A 57 2.16 -14.95 20.96
N THR A 58 1.63 -16.16 20.81
CA THR A 58 1.51 -16.85 19.51
C THR A 58 0.06 -16.99 19.01
N TYR A 59 -0.82 -16.06 19.41
CA TYR A 59 -2.21 -16.05 18.98
C TYR A 59 -2.35 -15.80 17.47
N VAL A 60 -3.32 -16.47 16.84
CA VAL A 60 -3.76 -16.19 15.47
C VAL A 60 -4.70 -15.00 15.46
N PHE A 61 -5.63 -14.94 16.42
CA PHE A 61 -6.63 -13.88 16.51
C PHE A 61 -6.53 -13.11 17.81
N ASN A 62 -6.56 -11.78 17.71
CA ASN A 62 -6.60 -10.90 18.88
C ASN A 62 -7.87 -11.09 19.73
N LYS A 63 -8.92 -11.67 19.15
CA LYS A 63 -10.19 -12.01 19.79
C LYS A 63 -10.75 -13.30 19.20
N PRO A 64 -11.49 -14.11 19.97
CA PRO A 64 -12.09 -15.32 19.44
C PRO A 64 -12.99 -15.06 18.22
N VAL A 65 -12.73 -15.77 17.12
CA VAL A 65 -13.46 -15.67 15.85
C VAL A 65 -14.60 -16.67 15.84
N ALA A 66 -15.76 -16.28 15.30
CA ALA A 66 -16.91 -17.16 15.20
C ALA A 66 -16.79 -18.10 13.99
N ILE A 67 -17.06 -19.38 14.21
CA ILE A 67 -17.19 -20.42 13.20
C ILE A 67 -18.64 -20.87 13.23
N ASN A 68 -19.43 -20.43 12.25
CA ASN A 68 -20.85 -20.76 12.13
C ASN A 68 -21.09 -21.88 11.11
N SER A 69 -20.14 -22.11 10.20
CA SER A 69 -20.20 -23.18 9.21
C SER A 69 -18.81 -23.80 8.98
N LYS A 70 -18.76 -24.99 8.39
CA LYS A 70 -17.49 -25.60 7.96
C LYS A 70 -16.71 -24.73 6.96
N ALA A 71 -17.40 -23.89 6.17
CA ALA A 71 -16.74 -22.95 5.26
C ALA A 71 -15.95 -21.87 6.02
N ASP A 72 -16.40 -21.47 7.21
CA ASP A 72 -15.72 -20.44 8.02
C ASP A 72 -14.34 -20.91 8.52
N ILE A 73 -14.16 -22.22 8.71
CA ILE A 73 -12.86 -22.82 9.10
C ILE A 73 -11.81 -22.45 8.06
N ARG A 74 -12.07 -22.74 6.79
CA ARG A 74 -11.12 -22.45 5.71
C ARG A 74 -10.97 -20.95 5.50
N LYS A 75 -12.10 -20.27 5.36
CA LYS A 75 -12.17 -18.85 5.00
C LYS A 75 -11.55 -17.92 6.03
N SER A 76 -11.78 -18.20 7.31
CA SER A 76 -11.39 -17.29 8.39
C SER A 76 -10.19 -17.80 9.19
N VAL A 77 -9.99 -19.12 9.28
CA VAL A 77 -8.95 -19.71 10.13
C VAL A 77 -7.72 -20.10 9.34
N ILE A 78 -7.89 -21.00 8.38
CA ILE A 78 -6.77 -21.50 7.58
C ILE A 78 -6.16 -20.36 6.76
N SER A 79 -6.99 -19.57 6.08
CA SER A 79 -6.54 -18.42 5.29
C SER A 79 -5.73 -17.40 6.11
N GLU A 80 -6.12 -17.14 7.37
CA GLU A 80 -5.39 -16.22 8.24
C GLU A 80 -4.01 -16.78 8.63
N ILE A 81 -3.96 -18.02 9.14
CA ILE A 81 -2.68 -18.64 9.55
C ILE A 81 -1.72 -18.72 8.36
N TRP A 82 -2.24 -19.07 7.19
CA TRP A 82 -1.48 -19.10 5.95
C TRP A 82 -0.94 -17.72 5.57
N SER A 83 -1.79 -16.69 5.67
CA SER A 83 -1.35 -15.30 5.44
C SER A 83 -0.26 -14.88 6.41
N MET A 84 -0.39 -15.25 7.69
CA MET A 84 0.63 -14.97 8.71
C MET A 84 1.96 -15.69 8.42
N GLU A 85 1.91 -16.95 7.97
CA GLU A 85 3.09 -17.73 7.61
C GLU A 85 3.79 -17.17 6.37
N LEU A 86 3.03 -16.76 5.35
CA LEU A 86 3.57 -16.18 4.12
C LEU A 86 4.17 -14.80 4.34
N ALA A 87 3.48 -13.95 5.08
CA ALA A 87 3.92 -12.58 5.33
C ALA A 87 4.92 -12.47 6.49
N ASP A 88 5.34 -13.60 7.07
CA ASP A 88 6.24 -13.69 8.22
C ASP A 88 5.77 -12.83 9.42
N LYS A 89 4.45 -12.80 9.64
CA LYS A 89 3.78 -12.01 10.70
C LYS A 89 3.63 -12.78 12.01
N LEU A 90 4.18 -13.99 12.11
CA LEU A 90 4.18 -14.76 13.35
C LEU A 90 5.06 -14.05 14.39
N ASN A 91 4.62 -14.05 15.64
CA ASN A 91 5.26 -13.28 16.69
C ASN A 91 6.45 -14.05 17.29
N TYR A 92 7.65 -13.74 16.83
CA TYR A 92 8.88 -14.34 17.34
C TYR A 92 10.08 -13.40 17.19
N PRO A 93 11.22 -13.66 17.87
CA PRO A 93 12.43 -12.85 17.75
C PRO A 93 13.07 -12.95 16.36
N SER A 94 12.59 -12.13 15.42
CA SER A 94 12.98 -12.18 14.01
C SER A 94 14.40 -11.67 13.72
N SER A 95 15.08 -11.07 14.71
CA SER A 95 16.44 -10.54 14.56
C SER A 95 17.51 -11.64 14.41
N GLY A 96 17.36 -12.75 15.14
CA GLY A 96 18.29 -13.90 15.13
C GLY A 96 17.73 -15.16 14.50
N TYR A 97 16.41 -15.29 14.44
CA TYR A 97 15.72 -16.52 14.04
C TYR A 97 14.80 -16.28 12.85
N LYS A 98 14.51 -17.34 12.09
CA LYS A 98 13.46 -17.38 11.06
C LYS A 98 12.54 -18.57 11.31
N LEU A 99 11.28 -18.45 10.92
CA LEU A 99 10.35 -19.58 10.94
C LEU A 99 10.89 -20.74 10.10
N LYS A 100 11.09 -21.89 10.74
CA LYS A 100 11.42 -23.14 10.07
C LYS A 100 10.14 -23.86 9.63
N ALA A 101 9.23 -24.11 10.58
CA ALA A 101 7.93 -24.71 10.30
C ALA A 101 6.96 -24.50 11.47
N ILE A 102 5.66 -24.51 11.18
CA ILE A 102 4.62 -24.61 12.20
C ILE A 102 4.41 -26.10 12.50
N THR A 103 4.67 -26.49 13.75
CA THR A 103 4.69 -27.90 14.18
C THR A 103 3.74 -28.19 15.33
N ALA A 104 3.01 -27.18 15.80
CA ALA A 104 2.04 -27.34 16.87
C ALA A 104 0.96 -26.27 16.83
N PHE A 105 -0.17 -26.55 17.46
CA PHE A 105 -1.20 -25.54 17.71
C PHE A 105 -2.01 -25.90 18.95
N LYS A 106 -2.51 -24.88 19.63
CA LYS A 106 -3.48 -25.01 20.72
C LYS A 106 -4.75 -24.28 20.36
N ILE A 107 -5.85 -25.01 20.21
CA ILE A 107 -7.17 -24.44 19.94
C ILE A 107 -7.87 -24.21 21.26
N PHE A 108 -8.52 -23.07 21.39
CA PHE A 108 -9.41 -22.70 22.47
C PHE A 108 -10.82 -22.59 21.91
N ILE A 109 -11.70 -23.50 22.30
CA ILE A 109 -13.06 -23.58 21.78
C ILE A 109 -14.02 -23.04 22.84
N TYR A 110 -14.79 -22.05 22.41
CA TYR A 110 -15.83 -21.40 23.17
C TYR A 110 -17.17 -21.85 22.58
N HIS A 111 -17.72 -22.90 23.17
CA HIS A 111 -19.03 -23.44 22.81
C HIS A 111 -20.10 -22.36 22.85
N ARG A 112 -21.00 -22.42 21.87
CA ARG A 112 -22.18 -21.55 21.81
C ARG A 112 -23.41 -22.43 21.67
N GLU A 113 -24.49 -22.01 22.30
CA GLU A 113 -25.78 -22.69 22.20
C GLU A 113 -26.45 -22.41 20.84
N HIS A 114 -26.16 -21.26 20.22
CA HIS A 114 -26.78 -20.81 18.97
C HIS A 114 -25.79 -20.13 18.03
N SER A 115 -26.08 -20.19 16.72
CA SER A 115 -25.32 -19.51 15.66
C SER A 115 -25.46 -17.97 15.73
N LEU A 116 -24.55 -17.21 15.11
CA LEU A 116 -24.69 -15.74 15.06
C LEU A 116 -25.81 -15.37 14.08
N GLY A 117 -26.87 -14.74 14.58
CA GLY A 117 -28.05 -14.37 13.76
C GLY A 117 -29.19 -15.39 13.79
N ASP A 118 -29.05 -16.45 14.58
CA ASP A 118 -30.06 -17.49 14.78
C ASP A 118 -31.42 -16.90 15.20
N SER A 119 -32.49 -17.33 14.53
CA SER A 119 -33.85 -16.92 14.86
C SER A 119 -34.34 -17.50 16.19
N GLU A 120 -33.77 -18.60 16.65
CA GLU A 120 -34.15 -19.26 17.90
C GLU A 120 -33.44 -18.65 19.13
N ALA A 121 -32.39 -17.87 18.93
CA ALA A 121 -31.65 -17.20 19.99
C ALA A 121 -32.45 -16.02 20.57
N VAL A 122 -33.23 -16.30 21.62
CA VAL A 122 -34.11 -15.32 22.27
C VAL A 122 -33.40 -14.65 23.45
N ILE A 123 -33.31 -13.31 23.47
CA ILE A 123 -32.71 -12.56 24.59
C ILE A 123 -33.35 -12.99 25.92
N PRO A 124 -32.56 -13.37 26.96
CA PRO A 124 -33.08 -13.76 28.26
C PRO A 124 -34.05 -12.73 28.85
N LYS A 125 -35.13 -13.19 29.51
CA LYS A 125 -36.18 -12.31 30.08
C LYS A 125 -35.61 -11.18 30.94
N ILE A 126 -34.53 -11.45 31.69
CA ILE A 126 -33.91 -10.49 32.60
C ILE A 126 -33.28 -9.30 31.85
N ILE A 127 -32.70 -9.53 30.67
CA ILE A 127 -32.09 -8.47 29.86
C ILE A 127 -33.18 -7.75 29.05
N ARG A 128 -34.16 -8.49 28.52
CA ARG A 128 -35.29 -7.91 27.77
C ARG A 128 -36.14 -6.96 28.61
N LYS A 129 -36.31 -7.26 29.89
CA LYS A 129 -37.07 -6.43 30.84
C LYS A 129 -36.19 -5.41 31.58
N ASN A 130 -34.90 -5.35 31.29
CA ASN A 130 -34.01 -4.39 31.94
C ASN A 130 -34.27 -2.99 31.38
N LYS A 131 -34.83 -2.11 32.21
CA LYS A 131 -35.11 -0.70 31.88
C LYS A 131 -33.88 0.12 31.46
N HIS A 132 -32.66 -0.38 31.69
CA HIS A 132 -31.40 0.29 31.31
C HIS A 132 -30.83 -0.23 29.98
N VAL A 133 -31.48 -1.23 29.36
CA VAL A 133 -31.10 -1.77 28.06
C VAL A 133 -32.14 -1.34 27.04
N ILE A 134 -31.75 -0.48 26.10
CA ILE A 134 -32.62 -0.07 25.00
C ILE A 134 -32.61 -1.18 23.95
N ASN A 135 -33.71 -1.91 23.87
CA ASN A 135 -33.94 -2.88 22.82
C ASN A 135 -34.50 -2.17 21.59
N LEU A 136 -33.90 -2.38 20.42
CA LEU A 136 -34.39 -1.79 19.18
C LEU A 136 -35.66 -2.54 18.73
N SER A 137 -36.79 -1.86 18.66
CA SER A 137 -38.09 -2.46 18.30
C SER A 137 -38.08 -3.15 16.93
N LYS A 138 -37.23 -2.70 16.00
CA LYS A 138 -37.07 -3.28 14.66
C LYS A 138 -36.27 -4.58 14.59
N THR A 139 -35.66 -5.05 15.70
CA THR A 139 -34.80 -6.23 15.67
C THR A 139 -35.50 -7.51 16.15
N ASN A 140 -36.80 -7.51 16.43
CA ASN A 140 -37.55 -8.67 16.95
C ASN A 140 -36.88 -9.32 18.19
N ASN A 141 -36.33 -8.53 19.11
CA ASN A 141 -35.55 -9.01 20.26
C ASN A 141 -34.26 -9.76 19.89
N LYS A 142 -33.62 -9.44 18.76
CA LYS A 142 -32.30 -9.96 18.40
C LYS A 142 -31.18 -9.14 19.05
N CYS A 143 -30.11 -9.81 19.47
CA CYS A 143 -28.93 -9.23 20.13
C CYS A 143 -28.23 -8.19 19.24
N VAL A 144 -28.53 -6.91 19.45
CA VAL A 144 -27.69 -5.79 19.04
C VAL A 144 -27.39 -4.98 20.29
N PHE A 145 -26.30 -5.30 20.97
CA PHE A 145 -25.83 -4.51 22.12
C PHE A 145 -24.83 -3.46 21.65
N HIS A 146 -25.20 -2.19 21.79
CA HIS A 146 -24.25 -1.09 21.76
C HIS A 146 -23.71 -0.88 23.18
N PHE A 147 -22.55 -1.44 23.49
CA PHE A 147 -21.90 -1.21 24.79
C PHE A 147 -21.21 0.15 24.81
N LYS A 148 -21.63 1.02 25.74
CA LYS A 148 -20.80 2.16 26.17
C LYS A 148 -19.53 1.62 26.83
N ASN A 149 -18.41 2.17 26.39
CA ASN A 149 -17.03 1.86 26.74
C ASN A 149 -16.79 1.72 28.27
N HIS A 150 -16.45 0.51 28.74
CA HIS A 150 -16.17 0.19 30.15
C HIS A 150 -14.70 0.43 30.57
N LYS A 151 -13.99 1.39 29.96
CA LYS A 151 -12.60 1.73 30.34
C LYS A 151 -12.45 2.51 31.65
N LYS A 152 -13.51 2.68 32.46
CA LYS A 152 -13.47 3.60 33.62
C LYS A 152 -13.05 2.97 34.96
N ASN A 153 -13.00 1.64 35.11
CA ASN A 153 -12.80 0.99 36.42
C ASN A 153 -11.72 -0.13 36.44
N GLN A 154 -10.56 0.06 35.80
CA GLN A 154 -9.37 -0.75 36.12
C GLN A 154 -8.48 0.09 37.04
N CYS A 155 -8.46 -0.22 38.34
CA CYS A 155 -7.65 0.50 39.34
C CYS A 155 -6.19 0.02 39.42
N GLU A 156 -5.80 -1.00 38.66
CA GLU A 156 -4.40 -1.39 38.50
C GLU A 156 -4.16 -1.88 37.08
N LEU A 157 -3.16 -1.29 36.44
CA LEU A 157 -2.71 -1.63 35.10
C LEU A 157 -1.23 -1.99 35.23
N VAL A 158 -0.95 -3.30 35.31
CA VAL A 158 0.42 -3.79 35.37
C VAL A 158 0.93 -3.84 33.93
N ASN A 159 1.76 -2.86 33.56
CA ASN A 159 2.48 -2.90 32.30
C ASN A 159 3.73 -3.76 32.51
N ILE A 160 3.70 -5.01 32.05
CA ILE A 160 4.88 -5.88 32.06
C ILE A 160 5.67 -5.57 30.80
N GLU A 161 6.70 -4.74 30.95
CA GLU A 161 7.66 -4.46 29.89
C GLU A 161 8.75 -5.55 29.91
N SER A 162 8.70 -6.45 28.94
CA SER A 162 9.72 -7.48 28.75
C SER A 162 10.79 -6.98 27.79
N PHE A 163 12.02 -6.83 28.29
CA PHE A 163 13.18 -6.49 27.48
C PHE A 163 13.96 -7.76 27.08
N PRO A 164 14.61 -7.78 25.91
CA PRO A 164 15.56 -8.84 25.57
C PRO A 164 16.64 -8.97 26.65
N ALA A 165 16.95 -10.21 27.07
CA ALA A 165 18.02 -10.47 28.05
C ALA A 165 19.42 -10.03 27.55
N GLU A 166 19.56 -9.89 26.23
CA GLU A 166 20.76 -9.40 25.56
C GLU A 166 20.41 -8.20 24.68
N GLN A 167 21.26 -7.16 24.67
CA GLN A 167 21.08 -6.01 23.78
C GLN A 167 21.22 -6.46 22.32
N ALA A 168 20.09 -6.61 21.63
CA ALA A 168 20.08 -6.84 20.20
C ALA A 168 20.13 -5.49 19.48
N ILE A 169 21.08 -5.33 18.56
CA ILE A 169 21.10 -4.21 17.62
C ILE A 169 19.78 -4.22 16.85
N TYR A 170 19.04 -3.12 16.90
CA TYR A 170 17.82 -2.97 16.11
C TYR A 170 18.18 -3.08 14.63
N LYS A 171 17.63 -4.11 13.97
CA LYS A 171 17.70 -4.27 12.52
C LYS A 171 16.32 -3.92 11.96
N PRO A 172 16.22 -2.93 11.06
CA PRO A 172 14.96 -2.62 10.41
C PRO A 172 14.39 -3.87 9.75
N ALA A 173 13.07 -4.02 9.81
CA ALA A 173 12.39 -5.11 9.13
C ALA A 173 12.76 -5.10 7.62
N GLN A 174 13.19 -6.26 7.13
CA GLN A 174 13.50 -6.44 5.72
C GLN A 174 12.23 -6.37 4.89
N ASN A 175 12.36 -5.89 3.65
CA ASN A 175 11.34 -6.01 2.63
C ASN A 175 10.80 -7.46 2.57
N ALA A 176 9.48 -7.63 2.59
CA ALA A 176 8.83 -8.94 2.62
C ALA A 176 9.25 -9.84 1.44
N ILE A 177 9.37 -9.27 0.23
CA ILE A 177 9.83 -9.99 -0.96
C ILE A 177 11.27 -10.45 -0.77
N ARG A 178 12.15 -9.60 -0.23
CA ARG A 178 13.55 -9.97 0.07
C ARG A 178 13.62 -11.14 1.07
N SER A 179 12.81 -11.07 2.13
CA SER A 179 12.72 -12.15 3.13
C SER A 179 12.28 -13.47 2.48
N LEU A 180 11.25 -13.43 1.63
CA LEU A 180 10.75 -14.59 0.90
C LEU A 180 11.77 -15.16 -0.09
N LEU A 181 12.43 -14.32 -0.90
CA LEU A 181 13.48 -14.75 -1.82
C LEU A 181 14.62 -15.47 -1.08
N THR A 182 15.00 -14.96 0.10
CA THR A 182 16.01 -15.57 0.98
C THR A 182 15.51 -16.89 1.56
N LYS A 183 14.28 -16.93 2.10
CA LYS A 183 13.67 -18.13 2.69
C LYS A 183 13.61 -19.30 1.72
N TYR A 184 13.30 -19.05 0.45
CA TYR A 184 13.15 -20.07 -0.59
C TYR A 184 14.38 -20.20 -1.52
N SER A 185 15.52 -19.60 -1.15
CA SER A 185 16.78 -19.69 -1.89
C SER A 185 16.63 -19.36 -3.39
N ILE A 186 15.94 -18.25 -3.71
CA ILE A 186 15.81 -17.73 -5.07
C ILE A 186 16.96 -16.74 -5.33
N LYS A 187 17.87 -17.07 -6.25
CA LYS A 187 19.07 -16.25 -6.53
C LYS A 187 18.95 -15.32 -7.73
N ASN A 188 18.11 -15.64 -8.71
CA ASN A 188 18.04 -14.94 -10.00
C ASN A 188 16.91 -13.89 -10.07
N THR A 189 16.42 -13.44 -8.92
CA THR A 189 15.29 -12.51 -8.83
C THR A 189 15.57 -11.55 -7.68
N ASP A 190 15.50 -10.25 -7.95
CA ASP A 190 15.66 -9.21 -6.94
C ASP A 190 14.32 -8.79 -6.32
N GLN A 191 14.39 -8.08 -5.19
CA GLN A 191 13.23 -7.65 -4.40
C GLN A 191 12.53 -6.38 -4.90
N TYR A 192 13.02 -5.73 -5.95
CA TYR A 192 12.58 -4.38 -6.32
C TYR A 192 11.31 -4.39 -7.15
N ILE A 193 10.39 -3.46 -6.89
CA ILE A 193 9.18 -3.27 -7.72
C ILE A 193 9.52 -2.32 -8.85
N ASP A 194 9.77 -2.82 -10.05
CA ASP A 194 10.42 -2.02 -11.11
C ASP A 194 9.56 -0.90 -11.67
N HIS A 195 8.25 -1.13 -11.75
CA HIS A 195 7.33 -0.24 -12.45
C HIS A 195 6.36 0.49 -11.52
N PHE A 196 6.11 1.73 -11.88
CA PHE A 196 5.28 2.73 -11.23
C PHE A 196 4.64 3.65 -12.28
N ILE A 197 3.67 4.44 -11.83
CA ILE A 197 2.93 5.43 -12.60
C ILE A 197 3.25 6.81 -12.03
N VAL A 198 3.28 7.85 -12.87
CA VAL A 198 3.38 9.25 -12.46
C VAL A 198 2.19 10.03 -13.01
N TYR A 199 1.82 11.12 -12.34
CA TYR A 199 0.79 12.03 -12.81
C TYR A 199 1.07 13.48 -12.41
N ASP A 200 0.44 14.40 -13.13
CA ASP A 200 0.44 15.83 -12.85
C ASP A 200 -0.89 16.46 -13.31
N PHE A 201 -1.47 17.34 -12.50
CA PHE A 201 -2.75 18.00 -12.79
C PHE A 201 -2.56 19.46 -13.18
N GLU A 202 -3.44 19.94 -14.05
CA GLU A 202 -3.62 21.37 -14.27
C GLU A 202 -5.03 21.85 -13.96
N ALA A 203 -5.14 23.13 -13.63
CA ALA A 203 -6.38 23.74 -13.18
C ALA A 203 -6.76 25.00 -13.96
N ILE A 204 -8.05 25.17 -14.20
CA ILE A 204 -8.66 26.45 -14.56
C ILE A 204 -8.64 27.35 -13.32
N LEU A 205 -8.23 28.61 -13.50
CA LEU A 205 -8.23 29.64 -12.46
C LEU A 205 -9.48 30.51 -12.56
N LYS A 206 -10.64 29.94 -12.21
CA LYS A 206 -11.93 30.63 -12.34
C LYS A 206 -11.99 31.82 -11.37
N PRO A 207 -12.13 33.07 -11.84
CA PRO A 207 -12.16 34.23 -10.96
C PRO A 207 -13.31 34.16 -9.95
N THR A 208 -13.03 34.57 -8.73
CA THR A 208 -14.00 34.75 -7.66
C THR A 208 -13.63 35.98 -6.81
N ALA A 209 -14.58 36.45 -6.01
CA ALA A 209 -14.38 37.54 -5.05
C ALA A 209 -15.04 37.21 -3.70
N THR A 210 -15.10 35.92 -3.36
CA THR A 210 -15.74 35.47 -2.12
C THR A 210 -14.94 35.96 -0.91
N GLN A 211 -15.59 36.74 -0.05
CA GLN A 211 -15.00 37.22 1.19
C GLN A 211 -15.17 36.18 2.30
N HIS A 212 -14.12 35.98 3.11
CA HIS A 212 -14.14 35.09 4.26
C HIS A 212 -13.60 35.81 5.49
N GLY A 213 -14.50 36.22 6.37
CA GLY A 213 -14.18 37.16 7.46
C GLY A 213 -13.84 38.55 6.91
N GLU A 214 -13.19 39.37 7.73
CA GLU A 214 -12.94 40.77 7.36
C GLU A 214 -11.74 40.96 6.44
N ASN A 215 -10.70 40.10 6.57
CA ASN A 215 -9.38 40.34 5.99
C ASN A 215 -8.98 39.37 4.87
N THR A 216 -9.82 38.41 4.48
CA THR A 216 -9.47 37.41 3.47
C THR A 216 -10.46 37.42 2.31
N VAL A 217 -9.92 37.57 1.09
CA VAL A 217 -10.68 37.50 -0.15
C VAL A 217 -10.11 36.38 -1.00
N PHE A 218 -10.95 35.43 -1.38
CA PHE A 218 -10.59 34.43 -2.38
C PHE A 218 -10.67 35.07 -3.76
N THR A 219 -9.60 34.96 -4.55
CA THR A 219 -9.50 35.57 -5.88
C THR A 219 -9.80 34.59 -7.02
N ASN A 220 -9.47 33.31 -6.84
CA ASN A 220 -9.66 32.28 -7.85
C ASN A 220 -10.11 30.96 -7.21
N GLU A 221 -11.11 30.33 -7.81
CA GLU A 221 -11.48 28.94 -7.59
C GLU A 221 -10.67 28.08 -8.57
N HIS A 222 -9.89 27.14 -8.05
CA HIS A 222 -9.11 26.22 -8.88
C HIS A 222 -9.97 25.00 -9.22
N ILE A 223 -10.18 24.75 -10.52
CA ILE A 223 -10.99 23.63 -11.01
C ILE A 223 -10.07 22.73 -11.85
N PRO A 224 -9.91 21.43 -11.52
CA PRO A 224 -9.06 20.55 -12.31
C PRO A 224 -9.60 20.45 -13.74
N VAL A 225 -8.72 20.60 -14.72
CA VAL A 225 -9.08 20.62 -16.15
C VAL A 225 -8.33 19.58 -16.98
N SER A 226 -7.10 19.27 -16.58
CA SER A 226 -6.34 18.19 -17.19
C SER A 226 -5.54 17.40 -16.19
N VAL A 227 -5.21 16.17 -16.59
CA VAL A 227 -4.22 15.35 -15.92
C VAL A 227 -3.43 14.58 -16.95
N SER A 228 -2.11 14.74 -16.91
CA SER A 228 -1.19 13.86 -17.62
C SER A 228 -0.81 12.70 -16.71
N VAL A 229 -0.86 11.49 -17.27
CA VAL A 229 -0.46 10.25 -16.60
C VAL A 229 0.52 9.53 -17.50
N ALA A 230 1.64 9.06 -16.94
CA ALA A 230 2.61 8.26 -17.65
C ALA A 230 3.04 7.06 -16.80
N ASP A 231 3.35 5.94 -17.44
CA ASP A 231 3.80 4.75 -16.73
C ASP A 231 5.17 4.29 -17.17
N SER A 232 5.94 3.74 -16.23
CA SER A 232 7.31 3.33 -16.46
C SER A 232 7.46 1.95 -17.12
N LEU A 233 6.35 1.26 -17.41
CA LEU A 233 6.34 -0.06 -18.05
C LEU A 233 6.27 0.07 -19.58
N THR A 234 5.33 0.85 -20.09
CA THR A 234 5.16 1.12 -21.53
C THR A 234 5.84 2.42 -21.96
N GLU A 235 6.11 3.32 -21.00
CA GLU A 235 6.54 4.71 -21.24
C GLU A 235 5.52 5.52 -22.06
N GLU A 236 4.28 5.03 -22.16
CA GLU A 236 3.16 5.76 -22.77
C GLU A 236 2.70 6.90 -21.85
N VAL A 237 2.35 8.01 -22.49
CA VAL A 237 1.81 9.20 -21.83
C VAL A 237 0.40 9.42 -22.34
N ARG A 238 -0.53 9.67 -21.43
CA ARG A 238 -1.90 10.05 -21.74
C ARG A 238 -2.27 11.31 -20.97
N CYS A 239 -2.66 12.35 -21.69
CA CYS A 239 -3.23 13.56 -21.12
C CYS A 239 -4.75 13.56 -21.30
N PHE A 240 -5.49 13.61 -20.20
CA PHE A 240 -6.93 13.80 -20.22
C PHE A 240 -7.23 15.28 -20.06
N VAL A 241 -8.11 15.83 -20.88
CA VAL A 241 -8.57 17.22 -20.78
C VAL A 241 -10.09 17.22 -20.84
N ILE A 242 -10.74 17.35 -19.68
CA ILE A 242 -12.18 17.12 -19.48
C ILE A 242 -12.72 18.22 -18.54
N ASP A 243 -13.86 18.81 -18.91
CA ASP A 243 -14.48 19.92 -18.17
C ASP A 243 -15.09 19.47 -16.83
N ASP A 244 -15.71 18.29 -16.80
CA ASP A 244 -16.29 17.73 -15.57
C ASP A 244 -15.19 17.07 -14.70
N PRO A 245 -14.92 17.57 -13.47
CA PRO A 245 -13.88 17.04 -12.61
C PRO A 245 -14.06 15.56 -12.25
N LYS A 246 -15.31 15.11 -12.06
CA LYS A 246 -15.58 13.73 -11.65
C LYS A 246 -15.31 12.77 -12.80
N MET A 247 -15.69 13.12 -14.03
CA MET A 247 -15.36 12.38 -15.24
C MET A 247 -13.86 12.37 -15.51
N LEU A 248 -13.17 13.50 -15.33
CA LEU A 248 -11.70 13.58 -15.43
C LEU A 248 -11.03 12.55 -14.52
N LEU A 249 -11.43 12.51 -13.24
CA LEU A 249 -10.91 11.54 -12.29
C LEU A 249 -11.31 10.10 -12.63
N THR A 250 -12.54 9.89 -13.10
CA THR A 250 -13.02 8.55 -13.48
C THR A 250 -12.16 7.96 -14.60
N ASP A 251 -11.87 8.75 -15.63
CA ASP A 251 -11.05 8.31 -16.76
C ASP A 251 -9.58 8.12 -16.37
N MET A 252 -9.03 9.02 -15.54
CA MET A 252 -7.69 8.87 -14.97
C MET A 252 -7.55 7.58 -14.18
N PHE A 253 -8.44 7.32 -13.22
CA PHE A 253 -8.35 6.13 -12.37
C PHE A 253 -8.64 4.84 -13.13
N LYS A 254 -9.52 4.87 -14.15
CA LYS A 254 -9.70 3.74 -15.06
C LYS A 254 -8.38 3.39 -15.77
N TYR A 255 -7.69 4.38 -16.32
CA TYR A 255 -6.38 4.18 -16.94
C TYR A 255 -5.33 3.66 -15.94
N ILE A 256 -5.27 4.24 -14.74
CA ILE A 256 -4.35 3.79 -13.69
C ILE A 256 -4.61 2.33 -13.30
N VAL A 257 -5.87 1.92 -13.17
CA VAL A 257 -6.23 0.53 -12.86
C VAL A 257 -5.81 -0.40 -14.00
N ASP A 258 -6.08 -0.05 -15.26
CA ASP A 258 -5.70 -0.84 -16.43
C ASP A 258 -4.17 -1.03 -16.52
N VAL A 259 -3.40 0.04 -16.29
CA VAL A 259 -1.93 -0.04 -16.25
C VAL A 259 -1.44 -0.81 -15.02
N SER A 260 -2.08 -0.62 -13.86
CA SER A 260 -1.72 -1.35 -12.63
C SER A 260 -1.89 -2.86 -12.79
N VAL A 261 -2.88 -3.32 -13.56
CA VAL A 261 -3.00 -4.74 -13.94
C VAL A 261 -1.81 -5.21 -14.77
N LYS A 262 -1.33 -4.42 -15.75
CA LYS A 262 -0.14 -4.76 -16.54
C LYS A 262 1.13 -4.81 -15.69
N ILE A 263 1.29 -3.87 -14.75
CA ILE A 263 2.40 -3.87 -13.78
C ILE A 263 2.30 -5.10 -12.87
N GLN A 264 1.10 -5.46 -12.42
CA GLN A 264 0.89 -6.67 -11.62
C GLN A 264 1.24 -7.93 -12.41
N GLN A 265 0.85 -8.01 -13.68
CA GLN A 265 1.24 -9.11 -14.58
C GLN A 265 2.77 -9.24 -14.68
N TYR A 266 3.46 -8.12 -14.86
CA TYR A 266 4.92 -8.07 -14.86
C TYR A 266 5.50 -8.60 -13.54
N ASN A 267 5.00 -8.13 -12.39
CA ASN A 267 5.47 -8.54 -11.07
C ASN A 267 5.23 -10.04 -10.82
N VAL A 268 4.05 -10.56 -11.16
CA VAL A 268 3.74 -11.99 -11.03
C VAL A 268 4.66 -12.82 -11.93
N LYS A 269 4.98 -12.35 -13.13
CA LYS A 269 5.96 -13.00 -14.00
C LYS A 269 7.36 -12.98 -13.40
N LYS A 270 7.81 -11.83 -12.87
CA LYS A 270 9.11 -11.67 -12.19
C LYS A 270 9.25 -12.62 -11.01
N TYR A 271 8.22 -12.72 -10.18
CA TYR A 271 8.21 -13.55 -8.97
C TYR A 271 7.64 -14.96 -9.17
N LYS A 272 7.44 -15.41 -10.42
CA LYS A 272 6.81 -16.70 -10.72
C LYS A 272 7.53 -17.86 -10.03
N SER A 273 8.85 -17.89 -10.07
CA SER A 273 9.67 -18.95 -9.45
C SER A 273 9.48 -19.01 -7.94
N LEU A 274 9.40 -17.84 -7.29
CA LEU A 274 9.14 -17.71 -5.86
C LEU A 274 7.75 -18.25 -5.51
N VAL A 275 6.71 -17.81 -6.23
CA VAL A 275 5.33 -18.28 -6.00
C VAL A 275 5.22 -19.80 -6.22
N GLN A 276 5.85 -20.33 -7.27
CA GLN A 276 5.87 -21.77 -7.53
C GLN A 276 6.55 -22.56 -6.42
N LYS A 277 7.67 -22.08 -5.88
CA LYS A 277 8.33 -22.73 -4.73
C LYS A 277 7.45 -22.70 -3.48
N ILE A 278 6.79 -21.58 -3.21
CA ILE A 278 5.85 -21.45 -2.09
C ILE A 278 4.72 -22.48 -2.22
N ILE A 279 4.06 -22.52 -3.38
CA ILE A 279 2.96 -23.46 -3.66
C ILE A 279 3.46 -24.91 -3.58
N SER A 280 4.68 -25.19 -4.04
CA SER A 280 5.23 -26.55 -4.00
C SER A 280 5.58 -27.01 -2.59
N ALA A 281 6.04 -26.08 -1.74
CA ALA A 281 6.41 -26.37 -0.36
C ALA A 281 5.20 -26.56 0.55
N HIS A 282 4.15 -25.75 0.37
CA HIS A 282 3.03 -25.70 1.30
C HIS A 282 1.71 -26.24 0.70
N GLY A 283 1.56 -26.25 -0.62
CA GLY A 283 0.27 -26.43 -1.30
C GLY A 283 -0.55 -25.14 -1.33
N LEU A 284 -1.83 -25.23 -1.66
CA LEU A 284 -2.82 -24.13 -1.62
C LEU A 284 -3.97 -24.49 -0.67
N THR A 285 -3.63 -24.98 0.52
CA THR A 285 -4.61 -25.47 1.48
C THR A 285 -5.49 -24.32 1.99
N GLY A 286 -6.81 -24.47 1.88
CA GLY A 286 -7.78 -23.50 2.41
C GLY A 286 -7.91 -22.19 1.62
N MET A 287 -7.33 -22.10 0.41
CA MET A 287 -7.53 -20.95 -0.46
C MET A 287 -8.91 -20.99 -1.14
N GLU A 288 -9.61 -19.85 -1.15
CA GLU A 288 -10.80 -19.66 -2.01
C GLU A 288 -10.33 -19.53 -3.45
N ILE A 289 -10.33 -20.65 -4.17
CA ILE A 289 -10.00 -20.74 -5.59
C ILE A 289 -11.32 -20.95 -6.35
N PRO A 290 -11.74 -20.02 -7.23
CA PRO A 290 -13.00 -20.15 -7.94
C PRO A 290 -13.06 -21.42 -8.81
N GLY A 291 -14.13 -22.21 -8.68
CA GLY A 291 -14.39 -23.36 -9.54
C GLY A 291 -13.72 -24.68 -9.13
N VAL A 292 -13.12 -24.75 -7.94
CA VAL A 292 -12.55 -25.98 -7.38
C VAL A 292 -13.09 -26.23 -5.96
N ASP A 293 -13.11 -27.50 -5.56
CA ASP A 293 -13.68 -27.89 -4.27
C ASP A 293 -12.91 -27.25 -3.11
N LEU A 294 -13.64 -26.56 -2.24
CA LEU A 294 -13.10 -26.10 -0.97
C LEU A 294 -12.76 -27.33 -0.13
N GLY A 295 -11.49 -27.44 0.26
CA GLY A 295 -11.04 -28.47 1.20
C GLY A 295 -10.11 -29.54 0.76
N ARG A 296 -9.56 -29.34 -0.42
CA ARG A 296 -8.43 -30.11 -0.89
C ARG A 296 -7.18 -29.23 -0.87
N THR A 297 -6.05 -29.81 -0.51
CA THR A 297 -4.75 -29.19 -0.74
C THR A 297 -4.40 -29.37 -2.21
N TYR A 298 -4.32 -28.25 -2.93
CA TYR A 298 -3.87 -28.25 -4.32
C TYR A 298 -2.37 -27.98 -4.40
N LYS A 299 -1.70 -28.70 -5.29
CA LYS A 299 -0.27 -28.55 -5.58
C LYS A 299 -0.07 -27.76 -6.86
N MET A 300 1.19 -27.44 -7.15
CA MET A 300 1.55 -26.75 -8.40
C MET A 300 1.15 -27.56 -9.64
N SER A 301 1.13 -28.90 -9.57
CA SER A 301 0.66 -29.78 -10.65
C SER A 301 -0.82 -29.56 -10.99
N ASP A 302 -1.66 -29.33 -9.98
CA ASP A 302 -3.09 -29.05 -10.18
C ASP A 302 -3.27 -27.70 -10.89
N VAL A 303 -2.49 -26.69 -10.47
CA VAL A 303 -2.49 -25.37 -11.13
C VAL A 303 -2.08 -25.47 -12.60
N VAL A 304 -1.07 -26.31 -12.91
CA VAL A 304 -0.66 -26.58 -14.30
C VAL A 304 -1.80 -27.24 -15.09
N SER A 305 -2.41 -28.30 -14.54
CA SER A 305 -3.55 -28.98 -15.18
C SER A 305 -4.73 -28.03 -15.40
N TRP A 306 -5.05 -27.13 -14.46
CA TRP A 306 -6.13 -26.16 -14.64
C TRP A 306 -5.85 -25.16 -15.75
N ILE A 307 -4.59 -24.77 -15.95
CA ILE A 307 -4.20 -23.90 -17.05
C ILE A 307 -4.29 -24.66 -18.38
N GLU A 308 -3.82 -25.92 -18.43
CA GLU A 308 -3.88 -26.78 -19.61
C GLU A 308 -5.33 -27.14 -20.01
N GLU A 309 -6.20 -27.35 -19.04
CA GLU A 309 -7.65 -27.58 -19.21
C GLU A 309 -8.43 -26.30 -19.56
N GLY A 310 -7.77 -25.15 -19.57
CA GLY A 310 -8.39 -23.86 -19.90
C GLY A 310 -9.27 -23.27 -18.80
N LYS A 311 -9.23 -23.79 -17.56
CA LYS A 311 -9.92 -23.18 -16.40
C LYS A 311 -9.35 -21.80 -16.05
N TYR A 312 -8.05 -21.61 -16.27
CA TYR A 312 -7.38 -20.32 -16.19
C TYR A 312 -6.58 -20.08 -17.46
N ALA A 313 -6.70 -18.90 -18.07
CA ALA A 313 -5.98 -18.59 -19.30
C ALA A 313 -4.46 -18.46 -19.09
N SER A 314 -4.02 -18.13 -17.88
CA SER A 314 -2.59 -18.02 -17.55
C SER A 314 -2.34 -18.20 -16.05
N PHE A 315 -1.06 -18.35 -15.68
CA PHE A 315 -0.64 -18.32 -14.27
C PHE A 315 -0.99 -16.99 -13.59
N PHE A 316 -1.01 -15.88 -14.35
CA PHE A 316 -1.44 -14.59 -13.82
C PHE A 316 -2.94 -14.59 -13.49
N ASP A 317 -3.78 -15.14 -14.36
CA ASP A 317 -5.22 -15.20 -14.12
C ASP A 317 -5.56 -16.09 -12.94
N PHE A 318 -4.87 -17.23 -12.82
CA PHE A 318 -4.91 -18.05 -11.62
C PHE A 318 -4.48 -17.25 -10.37
N HIS A 319 -3.31 -16.61 -10.39
CA HIS A 319 -2.81 -15.83 -9.26
C HIS A 319 -3.77 -14.71 -8.86
N ARG A 320 -4.36 -14.00 -9.84
CA ARG A 320 -5.34 -12.93 -9.61
C ARG A 320 -6.64 -13.46 -9.00
N SER A 321 -7.00 -14.72 -9.27
CA SER A 321 -8.17 -15.37 -8.70
C SER A 321 -8.00 -15.78 -7.23
N LEU A 322 -6.77 -15.81 -6.72
CA LEU A 322 -6.50 -16.18 -5.33
C LEU A 322 -7.07 -15.11 -4.38
N GLY A 323 -8.18 -15.45 -3.74
CA GLY A 323 -8.81 -14.64 -2.71
C GLY A 323 -7.99 -14.66 -1.42
N PHE A 324 -6.91 -13.89 -1.35
CA PHE A 324 -6.36 -13.49 -0.04
C PHE A 324 -7.37 -12.55 0.60
N GLY A 325 -8.19 -13.06 1.53
CA GLY A 325 -9.35 -12.35 2.08
C GLY A 325 -9.08 -10.86 2.34
N LYS A 326 -9.72 -9.96 1.57
CA LYS A 326 -9.59 -8.48 1.63
C LYS A 326 -8.16 -7.87 1.62
N GLN A 327 -7.08 -8.66 1.66
CA GLN A 327 -5.69 -8.24 1.60
C GLN A 327 -5.04 -8.93 0.40
N ARG A 328 -5.16 -8.31 -0.78
CA ARG A 328 -4.41 -8.76 -1.97
C ARG A 328 -2.92 -8.94 -1.66
N SER A 329 -2.33 -9.98 -2.26
CA SER A 329 -0.94 -10.43 -2.15
C SER A 329 0.09 -9.30 -2.10
N ASP A 330 1.16 -9.51 -1.32
CA ASP A 330 2.30 -8.59 -1.12
C ASP A 330 3.09 -8.21 -2.41
N TYR A 331 2.72 -8.78 -3.57
CA TYR A 331 3.16 -8.34 -4.89
C TYR A 331 2.43 -7.04 -5.25
N GLY A 332 2.93 -5.95 -4.66
CA GLY A 332 2.19 -4.75 -4.35
C GLY A 332 1.40 -4.09 -5.49
N PRO A 333 0.36 -3.32 -5.13
CA PRO A 333 -0.40 -2.51 -6.06
C PRO A 333 0.48 -1.50 -6.82
N GLY A 334 0.06 -1.07 -8.02
CA GLY A 334 0.77 -0.07 -8.81
C GLY A 334 1.03 1.19 -7.99
N THR A 335 2.29 1.58 -7.82
CA THR A 335 2.64 2.79 -7.08
C THR A 335 2.48 3.99 -8.01
N VAL A 336 1.76 5.02 -7.57
CA VAL A 336 1.41 6.21 -8.34
C VAL A 336 2.05 7.42 -7.67
N PHE A 337 2.86 8.20 -8.39
CA PHE A 337 3.56 9.37 -7.87
C PHE A 337 3.05 10.67 -8.47
N GLY A 338 2.82 11.67 -7.62
CA GLY A 338 2.72 13.07 -8.04
C GLY A 338 3.85 13.90 -7.43
N PHE A 339 4.12 15.08 -7.98
CA PHE A 339 5.08 16.02 -7.42
C PHE A 339 4.36 17.11 -6.62
N ASN A 340 4.59 17.17 -5.30
CA ASN A 340 3.89 18.10 -4.39
C ASN A 340 2.36 17.89 -4.35
N SER A 341 1.92 16.72 -4.83
CA SER A 341 0.51 16.34 -4.91
C SER A 341 -0.18 16.32 -3.54
N GLY A 342 0.53 15.93 -2.49
CA GLY A 342 -0.01 15.87 -1.13
C GLY A 342 -0.47 17.22 -0.59
N ARG A 343 0.07 18.31 -1.15
CA ARG A 343 -0.25 19.71 -0.78
C ARG A 343 -1.15 20.40 -1.79
N TYR A 344 -1.06 20.04 -3.07
CA TYR A 344 -1.82 20.71 -4.13
C TYR A 344 -2.82 19.76 -4.81
N ASP A 345 -2.35 18.83 -5.64
CA ASP A 345 -3.23 18.01 -6.50
C ASP A 345 -4.31 17.25 -5.72
N ILE A 346 -3.94 16.61 -4.61
CA ILE A 346 -4.89 15.88 -3.77
C ILE A 346 -5.94 16.84 -3.21
N TYR A 347 -5.58 18.08 -2.87
CA TYR A 347 -6.56 19.08 -2.40
C TYR A 347 -7.42 19.64 -3.53
N LEU A 348 -6.89 19.73 -4.75
CA LEU A 348 -7.63 20.11 -5.96
C LEU A 348 -8.73 19.08 -6.25
N ILE A 349 -8.44 17.79 -6.08
CA ILE A 349 -9.35 16.70 -6.47
C ILE A 349 -10.10 16.06 -5.29
N LYS A 350 -9.80 16.43 -4.03
CA LYS A 350 -10.33 15.76 -2.82
C LYS A 350 -11.84 15.61 -2.78
N LYS A 351 -12.57 16.55 -3.39
CA LYS A 351 -14.04 16.60 -3.39
C LYS A 351 -14.64 15.34 -4.02
N ASP A 352 -14.05 14.90 -5.13
CA ASP A 352 -14.53 13.76 -5.93
C ASP A 352 -13.65 12.53 -5.79
N LEU A 353 -12.39 12.68 -5.35
CA LEU A 353 -11.39 11.61 -5.22
C LEU A 353 -11.91 10.35 -4.52
N PHE A 354 -12.43 10.50 -3.30
CA PHE A 354 -12.88 9.35 -2.51
C PHE A 354 -14.20 8.76 -3.02
N ALA A 355 -15.01 9.55 -3.72
CA ALA A 355 -16.21 9.06 -4.38
C ALA A 355 -15.88 8.22 -5.63
N VAL A 356 -14.83 8.60 -6.38
CA VAL A 356 -14.37 7.88 -7.58
C VAL A 356 -13.59 6.61 -7.20
N ILE A 357 -12.69 6.68 -6.21
CA ILE A 357 -11.93 5.51 -5.75
C ILE A 357 -12.81 4.50 -4.99
N GLY A 358 -13.85 4.99 -4.30
CA GLY A 358 -14.69 4.20 -3.40
C GLY A 358 -14.05 4.02 -2.03
N THR A 359 -14.71 4.49 -0.97
CA THR A 359 -14.18 4.46 0.40
C THR A 359 -13.91 3.04 0.91
N ASP A 360 -14.65 2.05 0.43
CA ASP A 360 -14.48 0.64 0.81
C ASP A 360 -13.19 0.02 0.24
N ASN A 361 -12.59 0.65 -0.78
CA ASN A 361 -11.33 0.23 -1.38
C ASN A 361 -10.10 0.79 -0.65
N ILE A 362 -10.27 1.74 0.27
CA ILE A 362 -9.18 2.37 1.01
C ILE A 362 -8.66 1.41 2.09
N LYS A 363 -7.36 1.09 2.03
CA LYS A 363 -6.66 0.31 3.06
C LYS A 363 -6.07 1.19 4.15
N SER A 364 -5.43 2.29 3.76
CA SER A 364 -4.86 3.24 4.72
C SER A 364 -4.63 4.62 4.09
N VAL A 365 -4.63 5.64 4.93
CA VAL A 365 -4.31 7.02 4.55
C VAL A 365 -3.36 7.60 5.60
N ILE A 366 -2.22 8.13 5.17
CA ILE A 366 -1.24 8.81 6.02
C ILE A 366 -1.26 10.29 5.66
N LYS A 367 -1.52 11.15 6.64
CA LYS A 367 -1.59 12.60 6.48
C LYS A 367 -0.90 13.33 7.62
N THR A 368 0.18 14.07 7.34
CA THR A 368 0.93 14.86 8.33
C THR A 368 1.77 15.98 7.70
N PRO A 369 1.34 17.27 7.67
CA PRO A 369 -0.04 17.78 7.59
C PRO A 369 -0.68 17.61 6.20
N SER A 370 0.13 17.30 5.19
CA SER A 370 -0.27 16.97 3.81
C SER A 370 -0.50 15.46 3.64
N TYR A 371 -1.20 15.06 2.57
CA TYR A 371 -1.36 13.64 2.25
C TYR A 371 -0.02 13.06 1.81
N MET A 372 0.51 12.11 2.59
CA MET A 372 1.77 11.44 2.26
C MET A 372 1.54 10.14 1.49
N CYS A 373 0.48 9.42 1.85
CA CYS A 373 0.13 8.14 1.24
C CYS A 373 -1.38 7.93 1.26
N ILE A 374 -1.95 7.51 0.13
CA ILE A 374 -3.31 6.95 0.03
C ILE A 374 -3.16 5.55 -0.56
N ALA A 375 -3.36 4.53 0.26
CA ALA A 375 -3.25 3.14 -0.14
C ALA A 375 -4.62 2.50 -0.31
N THR A 376 -4.79 1.79 -1.42
CA THR A 376 -6.00 1.04 -1.76
C THR A 376 -5.67 -0.44 -1.97
N SER A 377 -6.66 -1.24 -2.33
CA SER A 377 -6.43 -2.61 -2.79
C SER A 377 -5.67 -2.71 -4.12
N ASP A 378 -5.74 -1.68 -4.98
CA ASP A 378 -5.28 -1.73 -6.38
C ASP A 378 -4.07 -0.85 -6.66
N MET A 379 -3.92 0.27 -5.93
CA MET A 379 -2.85 1.27 -6.10
C MET A 379 -2.39 1.86 -4.75
N LYS A 380 -1.17 2.40 -4.74
CA LYS A 380 -0.63 3.22 -3.63
C LYS A 380 -0.20 4.57 -4.19
N MET A 381 -0.91 5.64 -3.84
CA MET A 381 -0.57 7.00 -4.23
C MET A 381 0.42 7.62 -3.24
N LEU A 382 1.53 8.14 -3.73
CA LEU A 382 2.61 8.75 -2.98
C LEU A 382 2.98 10.12 -3.56
N ASP A 383 3.55 10.97 -2.73
CA ASP A 383 4.13 12.24 -3.15
C ASP A 383 5.66 12.15 -3.10
N ILE A 384 6.32 12.39 -4.24
CA ILE A 384 7.78 12.28 -4.35
C ILE A 384 8.49 13.33 -3.48
N THR A 385 7.82 14.43 -3.14
CA THR A 385 8.39 15.49 -2.30
C THR A 385 8.73 15.00 -0.89
N ASN A 386 8.09 13.91 -0.44
CA ASN A 386 8.44 13.26 0.82
C ASN A 386 9.81 12.56 0.77
N PHE A 387 10.36 12.32 -0.42
CA PHE A 387 11.62 11.60 -0.66
C PHE A 387 12.79 12.53 -0.98
N VAL A 388 12.60 13.86 -0.86
CA VAL A 388 13.62 14.87 -1.14
C VAL A 388 13.60 15.96 -0.07
N PRO A 389 14.65 16.81 0.03
CA PRO A 389 14.65 17.92 0.96
C PRO A 389 13.45 18.86 0.77
N ALA A 390 12.94 19.39 1.88
CA ALA A 390 11.83 20.34 1.86
C ALA A 390 12.17 21.58 1.00
N GLY A 391 11.19 22.05 0.24
CA GLY A 391 11.35 23.22 -0.65
C GLY A 391 12.01 22.90 -2.00
N THR A 392 12.33 21.63 -2.30
CA THR A 392 12.81 21.24 -3.63
C THR A 392 11.72 21.46 -4.67
N SER A 393 11.98 22.31 -5.66
CA SER A 393 11.10 22.51 -6.82
C SER A 393 11.22 21.34 -7.81
N TYR A 394 10.23 21.18 -8.67
CA TYR A 394 10.25 20.16 -9.72
C TYR A 394 11.46 20.31 -10.66
N ASP A 395 11.73 21.53 -11.13
CA ASP A 395 12.92 21.85 -11.95
C ASP A 395 14.24 21.47 -11.25
N LYS A 396 14.36 21.76 -9.95
CA LYS A 396 15.54 21.38 -9.17
C LYS A 396 15.66 19.87 -9.05
N TYR A 397 14.55 19.18 -8.81
CA TYR A 397 14.49 17.72 -8.75
C TYR A 397 14.96 17.09 -10.07
N LEU A 398 14.41 17.53 -11.21
CA LEU A 398 14.82 17.03 -12.52
C LEU A 398 16.30 17.30 -12.78
N THR A 399 16.77 18.53 -12.54
CA THR A 399 18.17 18.91 -12.77
C THR A 399 19.13 18.07 -11.91
N THR A 400 18.76 17.73 -10.67
CA THR A 400 19.57 16.89 -9.79
C THR A 400 19.75 15.47 -10.34
N TYR A 401 18.71 14.86 -10.91
CA TYR A 401 18.75 13.46 -11.32
C TYR A 401 19.05 13.23 -12.82
N LEU A 402 18.72 14.20 -13.67
CA LEU A 402 18.87 14.08 -15.14
C LEU A 402 19.92 15.04 -15.71
N GLY A 403 20.37 16.01 -14.91
CA GLY A 403 21.03 17.20 -15.42
C GLY A 403 20.03 18.17 -16.05
N GLY A 404 20.42 19.43 -16.17
CA GLY A 404 19.61 20.44 -16.85
C GLY A 404 19.60 20.24 -18.38
N CYS A 405 18.78 21.01 -19.08
CA CYS A 405 18.78 21.04 -20.54
C CYS A 405 20.18 21.38 -21.08
N LYS A 406 20.72 20.50 -21.93
CA LYS A 406 22.04 20.66 -22.57
C LYS A 406 21.99 21.23 -24.01
N CYS A 407 20.82 21.56 -24.53
CA CYS A 407 20.70 22.14 -25.88
C CYS A 407 21.34 23.54 -25.90
N ASP A 408 22.15 23.82 -26.92
CA ASP A 408 22.74 25.15 -27.12
C ASP A 408 21.66 26.18 -27.47
N ASP A 409 20.78 25.84 -28.40
CA ASP A 409 19.61 26.64 -28.74
C ASP A 409 18.45 26.32 -27.78
N LYS A 410 18.24 27.20 -26.80
CA LYS A 410 17.13 27.10 -25.84
C LYS A 410 15.78 27.44 -26.47
N ILE A 411 15.74 28.23 -27.53
CA ILE A 411 14.49 28.63 -28.19
C ILE A 411 13.92 27.42 -28.92
N ARG A 412 14.73 26.73 -29.73
CA ARG A 412 14.32 25.56 -30.53
C ARG A 412 14.46 24.21 -29.83
N CYS A 413 14.65 24.22 -28.51
CA CYS A 413 14.85 23.01 -27.72
C CYS A 413 13.57 22.17 -27.58
N VAL A 414 13.64 20.89 -27.95
CA VAL A 414 12.53 19.91 -27.79
C VAL A 414 12.90 18.71 -26.91
N CYS A 415 13.98 18.80 -26.13
CA CYS A 415 14.50 17.66 -25.35
C CYS A 415 13.66 17.27 -24.12
N GLY A 416 12.58 18.00 -23.83
CA GLY A 416 11.70 17.76 -22.68
C GLY A 416 12.24 18.22 -21.32
N LEU A 417 13.50 18.66 -21.24
CA LEU A 417 14.11 19.26 -20.03
C LEU A 417 14.20 20.79 -20.10
N GLY A 418 13.73 21.38 -21.20
CA GLY A 418 13.64 22.83 -21.34
C GLY A 418 12.42 23.37 -20.61
N LYS A 419 12.49 24.63 -20.16
CA LYS A 419 11.37 25.32 -19.50
C LYS A 419 10.13 25.31 -20.40
N GLY A 420 9.02 24.77 -19.89
CA GLY A 420 7.68 24.94 -20.44
C GLY A 420 7.08 26.27 -19.99
N LEU A 421 6.17 26.83 -20.79
CA LEU A 421 5.43 28.05 -20.45
C LEU A 421 3.95 27.83 -20.75
N PHE A 422 3.11 28.19 -19.78
CA PHE A 422 1.66 28.09 -19.88
C PHE A 422 0.99 29.36 -19.33
N PRO A 423 -0.05 29.90 -20.00
CA PRO A 423 -0.66 31.17 -19.61
C PRO A 423 -1.74 30.96 -18.54
N TYR A 424 -1.35 30.54 -17.33
CA TYR A 424 -2.25 30.15 -16.25
C TYR A 424 -3.42 31.12 -15.98
N GLU A 425 -3.12 32.42 -15.85
CA GLU A 425 -4.11 33.44 -15.53
C GLU A 425 -5.06 33.77 -16.69
N TYR A 426 -4.74 33.30 -17.91
CA TYR A 426 -5.61 33.42 -19.08
C TYR A 426 -6.68 32.32 -19.10
N ILE A 427 -6.37 31.15 -18.53
CA ILE A 427 -7.24 29.98 -18.54
C ILE A 427 -8.26 30.08 -17.39
N THR A 428 -9.28 30.90 -17.62
CA THR A 428 -10.33 31.22 -16.62
C THR A 428 -11.60 30.38 -16.78
N ALA A 429 -11.76 29.70 -17.92
CA ALA A 429 -12.88 28.81 -18.22
C ALA A 429 -12.46 27.75 -19.26
N PHE A 430 -13.16 26.62 -19.31
CA PHE A 430 -12.84 25.49 -20.18
C PHE A 430 -12.84 25.85 -21.67
N ASN A 431 -13.81 26.69 -22.10
CA ASN A 431 -13.95 27.11 -23.49
C ASN A 431 -12.76 27.93 -24.02
N VAL A 432 -11.95 28.54 -23.14
CA VAL A 432 -10.71 29.23 -23.54
C VAL A 432 -9.74 28.26 -24.21
N LEU A 433 -9.71 27.00 -23.79
CA LEU A 433 -8.84 25.98 -24.39
C LEU A 433 -9.14 25.71 -25.87
N ASN A 434 -10.34 26.03 -26.35
CA ASN A 434 -10.75 25.83 -27.74
C ASN A 434 -10.25 26.94 -28.68
N GLN A 435 -9.66 28.02 -28.17
CA GLN A 435 -9.14 29.08 -29.00
C GLN A 435 -7.97 28.58 -29.85
N THR A 436 -7.93 29.00 -31.11
CA THR A 436 -7.02 28.48 -32.14
C THR A 436 -5.81 29.38 -32.42
N THR A 437 -5.59 30.40 -31.59
CA THR A 437 -4.50 31.35 -31.73
C THR A 437 -3.60 31.33 -30.51
N ILE A 438 -2.30 31.51 -30.71
CA ILE A 438 -1.33 31.66 -29.63
C ILE A 438 -1.75 32.86 -28.74
N PRO A 439 -1.89 32.68 -27.42
CA PRO A 439 -2.22 33.78 -26.53
C PRO A 439 -1.18 34.91 -26.58
N PRO A 440 -1.60 36.18 -26.46
CA PRO A 440 -0.66 37.30 -26.47
C PRO A 440 0.42 37.15 -25.40
N LYS A 441 1.66 37.59 -25.68
CA LYS A 441 2.80 37.51 -24.74
C LYS A 441 2.46 37.93 -23.30
N SER A 442 1.67 38.98 -23.12
CA SER A 442 1.29 39.52 -21.81
C SER A 442 0.50 38.55 -20.93
N THR A 443 -0.18 37.56 -21.52
CA THR A 443 -1.00 36.59 -20.79
C THR A 443 -0.18 35.49 -20.11
N PHE A 444 1.12 35.40 -20.42
CA PHE A 444 2.06 34.47 -19.78
C PHE A 444 2.75 35.09 -18.55
N ASN A 445 2.47 36.35 -18.23
CA ASN A 445 3.00 36.98 -17.03
C ASN A 445 2.34 36.37 -15.77
N SER A 446 3.08 36.31 -14.67
CA SER A 446 2.57 35.84 -13.37
C SER A 446 2.40 37.03 -12.44
N LYS A 447 1.15 37.37 -12.10
CA LYS A 447 0.83 38.35 -11.06
C LYS A 447 1.23 37.83 -9.68
N LEU A 448 1.03 36.53 -9.43
CA LEU A 448 1.41 35.88 -8.17
C LEU A 448 2.91 36.07 -7.84
N ARG A 449 3.78 35.96 -8.85
CA ARG A 449 5.23 36.14 -8.69
C ARG A 449 5.71 37.55 -9.04
N GLY A 450 4.85 38.40 -9.61
CA GLY A 450 5.22 39.71 -10.13
C GLY A 450 6.23 39.64 -11.29
N THR A 451 6.21 38.58 -12.09
CA THR A 451 7.22 38.32 -13.14
C THR A 451 6.61 38.39 -14.54
N SER A 452 7.35 38.98 -15.48
CA SER A 452 7.02 38.97 -16.92
C SER A 452 7.92 38.03 -17.70
N ILE A 453 7.42 37.45 -18.80
CA ILE A 453 8.24 36.61 -19.68
C ILE A 453 9.12 37.45 -20.63
N THR A 454 10.27 36.89 -21.00
CA THR A 454 11.20 37.53 -21.95
C THR A 454 10.69 37.45 -23.40
N LYS A 455 11.38 38.10 -24.34
CA LYS A 455 11.06 37.95 -25.77
C LYS A 455 11.36 36.53 -26.24
N ASP A 456 12.51 35.99 -25.86
CA ASP A 456 12.97 34.65 -26.26
C ASP A 456 12.06 33.54 -25.72
N ASP A 457 11.55 33.70 -24.50
CA ASP A 457 10.51 32.83 -23.92
C ASP A 457 9.27 32.75 -24.83
N TYR A 458 8.83 33.88 -25.38
CA TYR A 458 7.66 33.93 -26.25
C TYR A 458 7.95 33.40 -27.66
N GLU A 459 9.14 33.67 -28.21
CA GLU A 459 9.57 33.07 -29.49
C GLU A 459 9.67 31.55 -29.38
N ARG A 460 10.08 31.02 -28.22
CA ARG A 460 10.04 29.59 -27.93
C ARG A 460 8.61 29.03 -28.00
N VAL A 461 7.63 29.71 -27.40
CA VAL A 461 6.22 29.28 -27.47
C VAL A 461 5.73 29.23 -28.92
N LYS A 462 6.06 30.25 -29.74
CA LYS A 462 5.69 30.24 -31.17
C LYS A 462 6.35 29.09 -31.93
N PHE A 463 7.64 28.88 -31.72
CA PHE A 463 8.36 27.76 -32.33
C PHE A 463 7.71 26.42 -31.98
N LEU A 464 7.39 26.19 -30.71
CA LEU A 464 6.76 24.95 -30.26
C LEU A 464 5.35 24.78 -30.83
N TRP A 465 4.57 25.87 -30.90
CA TRP A 465 3.24 25.87 -31.50
C TRP A 465 3.29 25.43 -32.96
N GLU A 466 4.24 25.96 -33.74
CA GLU A 466 4.46 25.56 -35.14
C GLU A 466 5.04 24.15 -35.25
N TYR A 467 6.07 23.82 -34.48
CA TYR A 467 6.78 22.54 -34.53
C TYR A 467 5.90 21.34 -34.19
N TYR A 468 5.01 21.48 -33.21
CA TYR A 468 4.05 20.45 -32.82
C TYR A 468 2.70 20.58 -33.54
N GLU A 469 2.59 21.48 -34.54
CA GLU A 469 1.37 21.72 -35.33
C GLU A 469 0.12 21.95 -34.46
N MET A 470 0.28 22.72 -33.38
CA MET A 470 -0.79 22.98 -32.41
C MET A 470 -1.94 23.75 -33.06
N LYS A 471 -3.16 23.26 -32.87
CA LYS A 471 -4.38 23.85 -33.46
C LYS A 471 -5.14 24.70 -32.46
N SER A 472 -4.87 24.52 -31.17
CA SER A 472 -5.60 25.17 -30.08
C SER A 472 -4.77 25.31 -28.81
N ILE A 473 -5.22 26.16 -27.88
CA ILE A 473 -4.62 26.27 -26.54
C ILE A 473 -4.68 24.93 -25.80
N LYS A 474 -5.68 24.08 -26.08
CA LYS A 474 -5.75 22.70 -25.58
C LYS A 474 -4.53 21.88 -25.96
N ASP A 475 -4.01 22.01 -27.18
CA ASP A 475 -2.82 21.28 -27.63
C ASP A 475 -1.57 21.77 -26.89
N LEU A 476 -1.49 23.08 -26.63
CA LEU A 476 -0.44 23.68 -25.79
C LEU A 476 -0.52 23.17 -24.34
N LEU A 477 -1.72 23.06 -23.77
CA LEU A 477 -1.93 22.48 -22.43
C LEU A 477 -1.47 21.02 -22.37
N ILE A 478 -1.86 20.20 -23.36
CA ILE A 478 -1.46 18.78 -23.42
C ILE A 478 0.05 18.66 -23.50
N TRP A 479 0.69 19.44 -24.38
CA TRP A 479 2.15 19.46 -24.49
C TRP A 479 2.81 19.87 -23.17
N TYR A 480 2.32 20.95 -22.55
CA TYR A 480 2.86 21.47 -21.29
C TYR A 480 2.74 20.45 -20.16
N ASN A 481 1.55 19.91 -19.91
CA ASN A 481 1.29 18.97 -18.83
C ASN A 481 2.07 17.64 -19.03
N ASN A 482 2.32 17.22 -20.28
CA ASN A 482 3.18 16.07 -20.57
C ASN A 482 4.66 16.27 -20.20
N LEU A 483 5.16 17.51 -20.17
CA LEU A 483 6.53 17.80 -19.73
C LEU A 483 6.74 17.48 -18.24
N ASP A 484 5.67 17.46 -17.44
CA ASP A 484 5.75 17.21 -16.00
C ASP A 484 5.65 15.72 -15.63
N VAL A 485 5.47 14.82 -16.61
CA VAL A 485 5.41 13.37 -16.37
C VAL A 485 6.51 12.57 -17.07
N VAL A 486 6.91 12.94 -18.29
CA VAL A 486 7.92 12.17 -19.06
C VAL A 486 9.31 12.17 -18.40
N PRO A 487 9.94 13.33 -18.13
CA PRO A 487 11.22 13.36 -17.42
C PRO A 487 11.06 12.88 -15.96
N PHE A 488 9.86 12.99 -15.38
CA PHE A 488 9.60 12.54 -14.02
C PHE A 488 9.87 11.05 -13.83
N ILE A 489 9.45 10.20 -14.79
CA ILE A 489 9.75 8.75 -14.77
C ILE A 489 11.27 8.53 -14.71
N LYS A 490 12.02 9.23 -15.56
CA LYS A 490 13.48 9.08 -15.64
C LYS A 490 14.15 9.52 -14.33
N ALA A 491 13.68 10.62 -13.74
CA ALA A 491 14.20 11.12 -12.47
C ALA A 491 13.94 10.16 -11.31
N ILE A 492 12.74 9.58 -11.21
CA ILE A 492 12.43 8.55 -10.21
C ILE A 492 13.32 7.32 -10.42
N LYS A 493 13.46 6.82 -11.67
CA LYS A 493 14.36 5.69 -11.97
C LYS A 493 15.78 5.98 -11.46
N ALA A 494 16.33 7.15 -11.74
CA ALA A 494 17.66 7.56 -11.27
C ALA A 494 17.74 7.71 -9.73
N GLN A 495 16.73 8.30 -9.09
CA GLN A 495 16.67 8.43 -7.63
C GLN A 495 16.67 7.05 -6.93
N ARG A 496 15.98 6.07 -7.50
CA ARG A 496 15.92 4.72 -6.93
C ARG A 496 17.27 4.03 -6.88
N GLU A 497 18.12 4.25 -7.89
CA GLU A 497 19.46 3.66 -7.93
C GLU A 497 20.33 4.11 -6.73
N LEU A 498 20.04 5.25 -6.11
CA LEU A 498 20.69 5.66 -4.86
C LEU A 498 20.36 4.71 -3.71
N PHE A 499 19.09 4.38 -3.51
CA PHE A 499 18.63 3.53 -2.40
C PHE A 499 18.93 2.04 -2.63
N LYS A 500 18.97 1.60 -3.89
CA LYS A 500 19.40 0.25 -4.24
C LYS A 500 20.83 -0.06 -3.80
N ARG A 501 21.71 0.94 -3.69
CA ARG A 501 23.07 0.77 -3.12
C ARG A 501 23.08 0.34 -1.66
N PHE A 502 21.97 0.55 -0.95
CA PHE A 502 21.74 0.14 0.44
C PHE A 502 20.75 -1.05 0.53
N ASP A 503 20.49 -1.73 -0.60
CA ASP A 503 19.50 -2.79 -0.75
C ASP A 503 18.06 -2.40 -0.32
N LEU A 504 17.70 -1.12 -0.48
CA LEU A 504 16.37 -0.60 -0.13
C LEU A 504 15.55 -0.33 -1.39
N ASP A 505 14.28 -0.76 -1.38
CA ASP A 505 13.30 -0.36 -2.38
C ASP A 505 12.56 0.90 -1.92
N MET A 506 12.70 2.00 -2.66
CA MET A 506 12.08 3.29 -2.32
C MET A 506 10.54 3.22 -2.12
N PHE A 507 9.85 2.30 -2.78
CA PHE A 507 8.38 2.20 -2.79
C PHE A 507 7.85 1.34 -1.63
N ALA A 508 8.60 0.30 -1.28
CA ALA A 508 8.24 -0.69 -0.29
C ALA A 508 8.86 -0.44 1.09
N ASP A 509 10.10 0.06 1.13
CA ASP A 509 10.85 0.19 2.38
C ASP A 509 10.58 1.50 3.14
N GLY A 510 9.96 2.49 2.51
CA GLY A 510 9.62 3.75 3.17
C GLY A 510 8.53 4.53 2.43
N VAL A 511 7.96 5.52 3.12
CA VAL A 511 7.03 6.51 2.53
C VAL A 511 7.62 7.93 2.54
N SER A 512 8.88 8.05 2.97
CA SER A 512 9.61 9.31 3.05
C SER A 512 11.12 9.09 3.11
N LEU A 513 11.89 10.14 2.80
CA LEU A 513 13.35 10.16 2.90
C LEU A 513 13.83 9.88 4.32
N PRO A 514 13.31 10.53 5.40
CA PRO A 514 13.72 10.19 6.76
C PRO A 514 13.55 8.71 7.10
N GLY A 515 12.46 8.07 6.68
CA GLY A 515 12.24 6.63 6.92
C GLY A 515 13.24 5.74 6.20
N LEU A 516 13.63 6.10 4.97
CA LEU A 516 14.70 5.39 4.24
C LEU A 516 16.08 5.67 4.85
N SER A 517 16.37 6.92 5.20
CA SER A 517 17.62 7.34 5.84
C SER A 517 17.82 6.66 7.19
N GLU A 518 16.78 6.51 7.99
CA GLU A 518 16.80 5.75 9.24
C GLU A 518 17.22 4.30 8.99
N LYS A 519 16.66 3.63 7.98
CA LYS A 519 17.07 2.27 7.60
C LYS A 519 18.55 2.21 7.20
N VAL A 520 19.03 3.17 6.39
CA VAL A 520 20.44 3.26 6.00
C VAL A 520 21.35 3.50 7.21
N MET A 521 20.95 4.38 8.13
CA MET A 521 21.68 4.64 9.37
C MET A 521 21.83 3.36 10.18
N TYR A 522 20.76 2.60 10.38
CA TYR A 522 20.83 1.32 11.10
C TYR A 522 21.74 0.29 10.42
N GLN A 523 21.79 0.27 9.09
CA GLN A 523 22.70 -0.62 8.34
C GLN A 523 24.17 -0.21 8.41
N THR A 524 24.47 1.09 8.49
CA THR A 524 25.83 1.62 8.37
C THR A 524 26.49 1.88 9.72
N CYS A 525 25.77 2.48 10.67
CA CYS A 525 26.32 2.90 11.97
C CYS A 525 26.54 1.75 12.95
N PHE A 526 25.82 0.63 12.80
CA PHE A 526 25.82 -0.46 13.79
C PHE A 526 26.66 -1.68 13.41
N ASN A 527 27.34 -1.68 12.25
CA ASN A 527 28.25 -2.77 11.90
C ASN A 527 29.52 -2.82 12.77
N ASN A 528 29.88 -1.70 13.42
CA ASN A 528 31.13 -1.54 14.18
C ASN A 528 30.92 -1.19 15.67
N LEU A 529 29.68 -1.19 16.18
CA LEU A 529 29.42 -0.85 17.58
C LEU A 529 29.88 -1.99 18.49
N GLN A 530 30.93 -1.73 19.28
CA GLN A 530 31.32 -2.60 20.40
C GLN A 530 30.24 -2.54 21.49
N TYR A 531 29.91 -3.69 22.06
CA TYR A 531 29.04 -3.77 23.22
C TYR A 531 29.61 -2.90 24.35
N PRO A 532 28.78 -2.08 25.03
CA PRO A 532 29.23 -1.42 26.26
C PRO A 532 29.69 -2.46 27.27
N ASP A 533 30.78 -2.15 27.99
CA ASP A 533 31.31 -3.03 29.03
C ASP A 533 30.20 -3.32 30.06
N LYS A 534 30.06 -4.59 30.47
CA LYS A 534 29.02 -5.03 31.42
C LYS A 534 29.29 -4.56 32.85
N LYS A 535 30.36 -3.78 33.07
CA LYS A 535 30.64 -3.15 34.36
C LYS A 535 29.59 -2.07 34.66
N PRO A 536 28.92 -2.13 35.83
CA PRO A 536 28.06 -1.05 36.28
C PRO A 536 28.83 0.26 36.32
N ALA A 537 28.24 1.33 35.79
CA ALA A 537 28.77 2.67 36.00
C ALA A 537 28.72 3.00 37.49
N ASN A 538 29.77 3.66 38.01
CA ASN A 538 29.76 4.15 39.38
C ASN A 538 28.54 5.06 39.57
N ALA A 539 27.73 4.76 40.59
CA ALA A 539 26.55 5.55 40.92
C ALA A 539 26.94 7.02 41.10
N SER A 540 26.35 7.89 40.29
CA SER A 540 26.53 9.33 40.42
C SER A 540 25.84 9.78 41.70
N ILE A 541 26.62 10.19 42.70
CA ILE A 541 26.07 10.89 43.87
C ILE A 541 25.84 12.32 43.41
N TYR A 542 24.57 12.67 43.17
CA TYR A 542 24.18 14.06 42.97
C TYR A 542 24.35 14.82 44.30
N PRO A 543 24.96 16.03 44.29
CA PRO A 543 25.07 16.88 45.47
C PRO A 543 23.72 17.39 45.96
#